data_AF-A0A1L7WFC5-F1
#
_entry.id   AF-A0A1L7WFC5-F1
#
_cell.length_a   1.000
_cell.length_b   1.000
_cell.length_c   1.000
_cell.angle_alpha   90.00
_cell.angle_beta   90.00
_cell.angle_gamma   90.00
#
_symmetry.space_group_name_H-M   'P 1'
#
loop_
_entity.id
_entity.type
_entity.pdbx_description
1 polymer ?
#
loop_
_entity_poly.entity_id
_entity_poly.type
_entity_poly.pdbx_seq_one_letter_code
_entity_poly.pdbx_strand_id
1 'polypeptide(L)'
;MKTFRLINTIIWTVETFEIGEAPPYLAISHAWSDNIFPKQLPLNPSFGGNAIRQTLLKRDFDSVTYCWVDLFCIKQDSDDDMNEQIPLMGQIYGNAEAVLIILTNELNLTQEQVDYGTAQLDEALAIWKTEAWTDGGMSQYWGLGEGRTKLVQAMKILSRFTNAAWGTRVWTLQEYLLATNVLWIGSDLEPISIDDELFVAIPGLCDQFEITECTVRGELINNNYELLFSHFSGMAARRFSATDRTRVMEMLGNRQAFLPVDEVYGTMAVSTVEISIQPKESRESAWKRWLEAALTAGHLRWLMIPPAMLLTEEAAELTCEGVLCSKRHELSSTSGLDRVTPYGPVVIFSLSLVSINSNSIQLKYNNNEISIS
;
A
#
# COMPACT_ATOMS: atom_id res chain seq x y z
N MET A 1 -17.12 0.73 23.81
CA MET A 1 -16.30 0.23 22.68
C MET A 1 -16.04 1.38 21.72
N LYS A 2 -15.07 1.31 20.81
CA LYS A 2 -14.92 2.33 19.75
C LYS A 2 -16.02 2.13 18.70
N THR A 3 -16.54 3.23 18.14
CA THR A 3 -17.63 3.19 17.16
C THR A 3 -17.20 3.83 15.83
N PHE A 4 -17.84 3.41 14.75
CA PHE A 4 -17.69 3.99 13.41
C PHE A 4 -19.05 4.06 12.72
N ARG A 5 -19.09 4.66 11.54
CA ARG A 5 -20.33 4.88 10.80
C ARG A 5 -20.33 4.16 9.47
N LEU A 6 -21.48 3.66 9.05
CA LEU A 6 -21.72 3.07 7.74
C LEU A 6 -22.92 3.77 7.07
N ILE A 7 -22.95 3.76 5.74
CA ILE A 7 -24.05 4.25 4.93
C ILE A 7 -24.92 3.06 4.56
N ASN A 8 -26.21 3.13 4.87
CA ASN A 8 -27.19 2.18 4.38
C ASN A 8 -27.49 2.47 2.90
N THR A 9 -27.20 1.53 2.00
CA THR A 9 -27.29 1.73 0.55
C THR A 9 -28.72 1.69 0.01
N ILE A 10 -29.71 1.33 0.85
CA ILE A 10 -31.12 1.29 0.49
C ILE A 10 -31.81 2.63 0.82
N ILE A 11 -31.66 3.08 2.06
CA ILE A 11 -32.33 4.30 2.57
C ILE A 11 -31.42 5.53 2.62
N TRP A 12 -30.12 5.36 2.35
CA TRP A 12 -29.11 6.43 2.30
C TRP A 12 -28.98 7.23 3.59
N THR A 13 -29.00 6.53 4.73
CA THR A 13 -28.76 7.08 6.06
C THR A 13 -27.40 6.62 6.59
N VAL A 14 -26.78 7.49 7.39
CA VAL A 14 -25.56 7.14 8.13
C VAL A 14 -25.96 6.55 9.48
N GLU A 15 -25.48 5.36 9.78
CA GLU A 15 -25.77 4.60 10.99
C GLU A 15 -24.46 4.29 11.74
N THR A 16 -24.51 4.28 13.07
CA THR A 16 -23.33 4.06 13.94
C THR A 16 -23.31 2.62 14.42
N PHE A 17 -22.14 1.98 14.37
CA PHE A 17 -21.91 0.61 14.81
C PHE A 17 -20.67 0.53 15.70
N GLU A 18 -20.63 -0.46 16.57
CA GLU A 18 -19.41 -0.82 17.31
C GLU A 18 -18.46 -1.59 16.39
N ILE A 19 -17.16 -1.33 16.53
CA ILE A 19 -16.13 -2.07 15.80
C ILE A 19 -16.21 -3.56 16.19
N GLY A 20 -16.30 -4.44 15.18
CA GLY A 20 -16.44 -5.88 15.36
C GLY A 20 -17.89 -6.37 15.47
N GLU A 21 -18.87 -5.49 15.59
CA GLU A 21 -20.30 -5.83 15.68
C GLU A 21 -21.13 -5.27 14.51
N ALA A 22 -20.49 -4.65 13.53
CA ALA A 22 -21.16 -4.11 12.35
C ALA A 22 -21.67 -5.23 11.41
N PRO A 23 -22.79 -4.99 10.69
CA PRO A 23 -23.22 -5.87 9.60
C PRO A 23 -22.17 -5.90 8.48
N PRO A 24 -22.16 -6.92 7.61
CA PRO A 24 -21.31 -6.95 6.41
C PRO A 24 -21.42 -5.68 5.58
N TYR A 25 -20.29 -5.16 5.11
CA TYR A 25 -20.20 -3.90 4.35
C TYR A 25 -19.06 -3.90 3.34
N LEU A 26 -19.20 -3.06 2.32
CA LEU A 26 -18.10 -2.71 1.40
C LEU A 26 -17.39 -1.45 1.89
N ALA A 27 -16.06 -1.43 1.91
CA ALA A 27 -15.30 -0.19 2.10
C ALA A 27 -14.91 0.39 0.75
N ILE A 28 -15.09 1.71 0.57
CA ILE A 28 -14.90 2.36 -0.73
C ILE A 28 -13.60 3.15 -0.73
N SER A 29 -12.76 2.86 -1.72
CA SER A 29 -11.46 3.46 -1.92
C SER A 29 -11.45 4.23 -3.25
N HIS A 30 -11.21 5.53 -3.20
CA HIS A 30 -11.27 6.41 -4.38
C HIS A 30 -10.39 7.65 -4.20
N ALA A 31 -10.02 8.33 -5.29
CA ALA A 31 -9.36 9.62 -5.21
C ALA A 31 -10.38 10.74 -5.00
N TRP A 32 -10.22 11.55 -3.95
CA TRP A 32 -11.14 12.67 -3.69
C TRP A 32 -11.12 13.72 -4.81
N SER A 33 -9.99 13.88 -5.51
CA SER A 33 -9.84 14.76 -6.67
C SER A 33 -10.79 14.42 -7.82
N ASP A 34 -11.26 13.18 -7.87
CA ASP A 34 -12.05 12.66 -8.98
C ASP A 34 -13.53 13.05 -8.89
N ASN A 35 -13.97 13.56 -7.72
CA ASN A 35 -15.33 14.08 -7.49
C ASN A 35 -16.44 13.08 -7.91
N ILE A 36 -16.23 11.79 -7.66
CA ILE A 36 -17.15 10.71 -8.09
C ILE A 36 -18.44 10.62 -7.26
N PHE A 37 -18.46 11.29 -6.10
CA PHE A 37 -19.59 11.34 -5.17
C PHE A 37 -20.21 12.75 -5.11
N PRO A 38 -21.51 12.85 -4.78
CA PRO A 38 -22.14 14.15 -4.54
C PRO A 38 -21.62 14.77 -3.24
N LYS A 39 -22.02 16.01 -2.95
CA LYS A 39 -21.65 16.69 -1.68
C LYS A 39 -22.46 16.21 -0.48
N GLN A 40 -23.61 15.58 -0.70
CA GLN A 40 -24.56 15.15 0.32
C GLN A 40 -25.24 13.86 -0.13
N LEU A 41 -25.78 13.09 0.84
CA LEU A 41 -26.57 11.91 0.55
C LEU A 41 -27.90 12.27 -0.13
N PRO A 42 -28.47 11.39 -0.98
CA PRO A 42 -28.00 10.04 -1.31
C PRO A 42 -26.78 10.00 -2.24
N LEU A 43 -25.95 8.95 -2.18
CA LEU A 43 -24.82 8.79 -3.11
C LEU A 43 -25.27 8.57 -4.56
N ASN A 44 -26.48 8.03 -4.74
CA ASN A 44 -27.09 7.79 -6.04
C ASN A 44 -28.14 8.88 -6.36
N PRO A 45 -28.15 9.46 -7.57
CA PRO A 45 -27.30 9.15 -8.71
C PRO A 45 -25.93 9.85 -8.68
N SER A 46 -24.86 9.05 -8.79
CA SER A 46 -23.50 9.51 -9.08
C SER A 46 -22.68 8.37 -9.69
N PHE A 47 -21.50 8.66 -10.23
CA PHE A 47 -20.60 7.62 -10.71
C PHE A 47 -20.23 6.63 -9.58
N GLY A 48 -19.78 7.14 -8.43
CA GLY A 48 -19.47 6.30 -7.27
C GLY A 48 -20.69 5.53 -6.72
N GLY A 49 -21.87 6.16 -6.67
CA GLY A 49 -23.12 5.47 -6.27
C GLY A 49 -23.51 4.34 -7.22
N ASN A 50 -23.36 4.55 -8.53
CA ASN A 50 -23.59 3.52 -9.54
C ASN A 50 -22.56 2.37 -9.45
N ALA A 51 -21.29 2.69 -9.20
CA ALA A 51 -20.23 1.70 -9.03
C ALA A 51 -20.50 0.77 -7.84
N ILE A 52 -20.91 1.33 -6.69
CA ILE A 52 -21.34 0.55 -5.52
C ILE A 52 -22.50 -0.37 -5.90
N ARG A 53 -23.54 0.18 -6.53
CA ARG A 53 -24.73 -0.59 -6.92
C ARG A 53 -24.41 -1.73 -7.88
N GLN A 54 -23.59 -1.49 -8.91
CA GLN A 54 -23.21 -2.53 -9.88
C GLN A 54 -22.36 -3.62 -9.24
N THR A 55 -21.48 -3.25 -8.31
CA THR A 55 -20.70 -4.21 -7.53
C THR A 55 -21.60 -5.12 -6.70
N LEU A 56 -22.55 -4.54 -5.96
CA LEU A 56 -23.51 -5.32 -5.16
C LEU A 56 -24.30 -6.32 -6.00
N LEU A 57 -24.74 -5.91 -7.19
CA LEU A 57 -25.57 -6.73 -8.09
C LEU A 57 -24.81 -7.83 -8.83
N LYS A 58 -23.52 -7.64 -9.15
CA LYS A 58 -22.77 -8.53 -10.05
C LYS A 58 -21.78 -9.45 -9.33
N ARG A 59 -21.52 -9.23 -8.05
CA ARG A 59 -20.43 -9.91 -7.30
C ARG A 59 -20.93 -10.71 -6.09
N ASP A 60 -22.18 -11.16 -6.14
CA ASP A 60 -22.83 -11.99 -5.11
C ASP A 60 -22.84 -11.34 -3.70
N PHE A 61 -22.94 -10.01 -3.64
CA PHE A 61 -23.10 -9.25 -2.38
C PHE A 61 -24.57 -8.89 -2.12
N ASP A 62 -25.52 -9.73 -2.54
CA ASP A 62 -26.96 -9.46 -2.41
C ASP A 62 -27.40 -9.22 -0.95
N SER A 63 -26.67 -9.76 0.02
CA SER A 63 -26.93 -9.58 1.46
C SER A 63 -26.28 -8.33 2.06
N VAL A 64 -25.37 -7.65 1.33
CA VAL A 64 -24.65 -6.48 1.83
C VAL A 64 -25.46 -5.22 1.53
N THR A 65 -25.92 -4.54 2.58
CA THR A 65 -26.72 -3.31 2.47
C THR A 65 -26.01 -2.08 3.02
N TYR A 66 -24.72 -2.20 3.35
CA TYR A 66 -23.92 -1.14 3.93
C TYR A 66 -22.64 -0.90 3.15
N CYS A 67 -22.22 0.35 3.10
CA CYS A 67 -20.88 0.70 2.66
C CYS A 67 -20.24 1.76 3.56
N TRP A 68 -18.92 1.77 3.57
CA TRP A 68 -18.12 2.80 4.22
C TRP A 68 -17.48 3.69 3.15
N VAL A 69 -17.75 4.99 3.21
CA VAL A 69 -17.10 6.00 2.38
C VAL A 69 -16.53 7.04 3.34
N ASP A 70 -15.21 7.16 3.40
CA ASP A 70 -14.48 8.10 4.27
C ASP A 70 -15.09 9.51 4.27
N LEU A 71 -15.43 10.04 3.09
CA LEU A 71 -15.99 11.36 2.87
C LEU A 71 -17.31 11.62 3.64
N PHE A 72 -18.08 10.58 3.94
CA PHE A 72 -19.38 10.68 4.61
C PHE A 72 -19.41 9.99 5.98
N CYS A 73 -18.56 8.98 6.18
CA CYS A 73 -18.49 8.22 7.42
C CYS A 73 -17.55 8.85 8.44
N ILE A 74 -16.74 9.84 8.04
CA ILE A 74 -15.93 10.70 8.90
C ILE A 74 -16.44 12.14 8.76
N LYS A 75 -16.63 12.85 9.88
CA LYS A 75 -16.99 14.28 9.87
C LYS A 75 -15.74 15.10 9.58
N GLN A 76 -15.58 15.46 8.32
CA GLN A 76 -14.40 16.15 7.79
C GLN A 76 -14.18 17.56 8.38
N ASP A 77 -15.20 18.14 9.01
CA ASP A 77 -15.17 19.45 9.66
C ASP A 77 -14.97 19.37 11.19
N SER A 78 -14.71 18.18 11.73
CA SER A 78 -14.53 17.96 13.16
C SER A 78 -13.19 17.27 13.45
N ASP A 79 -12.23 18.03 13.98
CA ASP A 79 -10.92 17.50 14.40
C ASP A 79 -11.08 16.34 15.39
N ASP A 80 -12.01 16.45 16.34
CA ASP A 80 -12.29 15.39 17.32
C ASP A 80 -12.74 14.09 16.64
N ASP A 81 -13.67 14.19 15.69
CA ASP A 81 -14.17 13.04 14.94
C ASP A 81 -13.08 12.42 14.06
N MET A 82 -12.28 13.23 13.37
CA MET A 82 -11.14 12.74 12.59
C MET A 82 -10.12 12.02 13.47
N ASN A 83 -9.78 12.58 14.63
CA ASN A 83 -8.84 11.98 15.59
C ASN A 83 -9.35 10.64 16.15
N GLU A 84 -10.67 10.46 16.25
CA GLU A 84 -11.28 9.20 16.68
C GLU A 84 -11.37 8.17 15.54
N GLN A 85 -11.72 8.61 14.33
CA GLN A 85 -12.04 7.73 13.20
C GLN A 85 -10.81 7.33 12.36
N ILE A 86 -9.81 8.20 12.18
CA ILE A 86 -8.59 7.87 11.42
C ILE A 86 -7.87 6.64 12.00
N PRO A 87 -7.65 6.52 13.33
CA PRO A 87 -7.08 5.30 13.92
C PRO A 87 -7.92 4.04 13.69
N LEU A 88 -9.19 4.16 13.34
CA LEU A 88 -10.07 3.01 13.08
C LEU A 88 -9.99 2.53 11.63
N MET A 89 -9.47 3.33 10.70
CA MET A 89 -9.46 3.01 9.27
C MET A 89 -8.82 1.66 8.97
N GLY A 90 -7.77 1.28 9.71
CA GLY A 90 -7.14 -0.03 9.51
C GLY A 90 -8.07 -1.20 9.79
N GLN A 91 -8.88 -1.11 10.86
CA GLN A 91 -9.88 -2.12 11.18
C GLN A 91 -11.10 -2.02 10.26
N ILE A 92 -11.46 -0.82 9.80
CA ILE A 92 -12.58 -0.63 8.87
C ILE A 92 -12.28 -1.28 7.51
N TYR A 93 -11.11 -1.00 6.93
CA TYR A 93 -10.72 -1.65 5.68
C TYR A 93 -10.45 -3.15 5.86
N GLY A 94 -9.86 -3.54 6.99
CA GLY A 94 -9.57 -4.95 7.29
C GLY A 94 -10.81 -5.82 7.53
N ASN A 95 -11.87 -5.26 8.11
CA ASN A 95 -13.10 -5.97 8.46
C ASN A 95 -14.20 -5.87 7.38
N ALA A 96 -13.96 -5.14 6.28
CA ALA A 96 -14.89 -5.06 5.17
C ALA A 96 -14.93 -6.40 4.39
N GLU A 97 -16.09 -6.74 3.83
CA GLU A 97 -16.26 -7.91 2.95
C GLU A 97 -15.38 -7.79 1.70
N ALA A 98 -15.33 -6.58 1.15
CA ALA A 98 -14.39 -6.20 0.11
C ALA A 98 -14.12 -4.70 0.15
N VAL A 99 -12.95 -4.32 -0.36
CA VAL A 99 -12.62 -2.94 -0.68
C VAL A 99 -12.87 -2.72 -2.17
N LEU A 100 -13.79 -1.81 -2.48
CA LEU A 100 -14.09 -1.40 -3.85
C LEU A 100 -13.23 -0.19 -4.22
N ILE A 101 -12.25 -0.41 -5.09
CA ILE A 101 -11.41 0.64 -5.69
C ILE A 101 -12.12 1.16 -6.94
N ILE A 102 -12.53 2.43 -6.88
CA ILE A 102 -13.23 3.10 -7.99
C ILE A 102 -12.24 3.96 -8.77
N LEU A 103 -12.07 3.65 -10.05
CA LEU A 103 -11.19 4.35 -10.98
C LEU A 103 -12.01 5.15 -12.00
N THR A 104 -11.51 6.31 -12.41
CA THR A 104 -12.19 7.17 -13.39
C THR A 104 -11.94 6.79 -14.84
N ASN A 105 -10.93 5.96 -15.11
CA ASN A 105 -10.69 5.38 -16.42
C ASN A 105 -11.49 4.10 -16.63
N GLU A 106 -11.75 3.75 -17.88
CA GLU A 106 -12.31 2.45 -18.23
C GLU A 106 -11.26 1.36 -18.08
N LEU A 107 -11.68 0.19 -17.59
CA LEU A 107 -10.83 -1.00 -17.55
C LEU A 107 -10.97 -1.82 -18.84
N ASN A 108 -12.17 -1.80 -19.45
CA ASN A 108 -12.52 -2.51 -20.68
C ASN A 108 -12.24 -4.02 -20.55
N LEU A 109 -12.74 -4.61 -19.46
CA LEU A 109 -12.56 -6.01 -19.09
C LEU A 109 -13.82 -6.56 -18.44
N THR A 110 -14.14 -7.82 -18.72
CA THR A 110 -15.07 -8.62 -17.90
C THR A 110 -14.29 -9.58 -17.00
N GLN A 111 -14.93 -10.11 -15.95
CA GLN A 111 -14.30 -11.13 -15.10
C GLN A 111 -13.88 -12.36 -15.91
N GLU A 112 -14.70 -12.82 -16.87
CA GLU A 112 -14.38 -13.95 -17.76
C GLU A 112 -13.11 -13.70 -18.57
N GLN A 113 -12.89 -12.48 -19.06
CA GLN A 113 -11.67 -12.12 -19.79
C GLN A 113 -10.43 -12.11 -18.89
N VAL A 114 -10.58 -11.65 -17.64
CA VAL A 114 -9.50 -11.70 -16.64
C VAL A 114 -9.15 -13.15 -16.31
N ASP A 115 -10.14 -13.99 -16.05
CA ASP A 115 -9.95 -15.40 -15.70
C ASP A 115 -9.29 -16.17 -16.85
N TYR A 116 -9.80 -16.00 -18.08
CA TYR A 116 -9.21 -16.60 -19.27
C TYR A 116 -7.78 -16.12 -19.52
N GLY A 117 -7.54 -14.81 -19.42
CA GLY A 117 -6.22 -14.23 -19.61
C GLY A 117 -5.20 -14.72 -18.57
N THR A 118 -5.64 -14.88 -17.32
CA THR A 118 -4.81 -15.40 -16.22
C THR A 118 -4.43 -16.85 -16.47
N ALA A 119 -5.37 -17.71 -16.88
CA ALA A 119 -5.08 -19.11 -17.21
C ALA A 119 -4.07 -19.25 -18.38
N GLN A 120 -4.04 -18.29 -19.31
CA GLN A 120 -3.04 -18.27 -20.39
C GLN A 120 -1.62 -17.92 -19.91
N LEU A 121 -1.48 -17.46 -18.66
CA LEU A 121 -0.22 -17.04 -18.03
C LEU A 121 0.24 -18.02 -16.94
N ASP A 122 -0.47 -19.14 -16.70
CA ASP A 122 -0.14 -20.11 -15.65
C ASP A 122 1.33 -20.58 -15.68
N GLU A 123 1.85 -20.86 -16.88
CA GLU A 123 3.26 -21.25 -17.06
C GLU A 123 4.22 -20.10 -16.72
N ALA A 124 3.90 -18.86 -17.12
CA ALA A 124 4.69 -17.69 -16.75
C ALA A 124 4.71 -17.48 -15.22
N LEU A 125 3.55 -17.62 -14.57
CA LEU A 125 3.44 -17.53 -13.11
C LEU A 125 4.23 -18.66 -12.41
N ALA A 126 4.22 -19.87 -12.96
CA ALA A 126 5.03 -20.97 -12.45
C ALA A 126 6.53 -20.69 -12.58
N ILE A 127 6.97 -20.09 -13.70
CA ILE A 127 8.36 -19.66 -13.91
C ILE A 127 8.76 -18.61 -12.86
N TRP A 128 7.90 -17.62 -12.60
CA TRP A 128 8.13 -16.61 -11.58
C TRP A 128 8.29 -17.23 -10.18
N LYS A 129 7.39 -18.13 -9.78
CA LYS A 129 7.43 -18.81 -8.47
C LYS A 129 8.68 -19.67 -8.26
N THR A 130 9.20 -20.26 -9.33
CA THR A 130 10.31 -21.23 -9.26
C THR A 130 11.66 -20.61 -9.61
N GLU A 131 11.70 -19.32 -9.91
CA GLU A 131 12.88 -18.60 -10.38
C GLU A 131 13.53 -19.21 -11.63
N ALA A 132 12.74 -19.92 -12.45
CA ALA A 132 13.21 -20.72 -13.58
C ALA A 132 13.39 -19.92 -14.89
N TRP A 133 13.37 -18.58 -14.84
CA TRP A 133 13.44 -17.72 -16.04
C TRP A 133 14.81 -17.79 -16.76
N THR A 134 15.83 -18.38 -16.14
CA THR A 134 17.15 -18.59 -16.75
C THR A 134 17.24 -19.84 -17.63
N ASP A 135 16.20 -20.69 -17.68
CA ASP A 135 16.15 -21.82 -18.60
C ASP A 135 16.12 -21.32 -20.06
N GLY A 136 17.07 -21.77 -20.89
CA GLY A 136 17.21 -21.35 -22.28
C GLY A 136 15.97 -21.63 -23.14
N GLY A 137 15.21 -22.69 -22.85
CA GLY A 137 13.94 -22.96 -23.55
C GLY A 137 12.86 -21.93 -23.19
N MET A 138 12.81 -21.52 -21.93
CA MET A 138 11.82 -20.57 -21.40
C MET A 138 12.13 -19.15 -21.86
N SER A 139 13.40 -18.75 -21.82
CA SER A 139 13.86 -17.46 -22.34
C SER A 139 13.53 -17.31 -23.84
N GLN A 140 13.67 -18.38 -24.62
CA GLN A 140 13.33 -18.35 -26.04
C GLN A 140 11.82 -18.11 -26.27
N TYR A 141 10.94 -18.79 -25.54
CA TYR A 141 9.49 -18.67 -25.74
C TYR A 141 8.90 -17.39 -25.12
N TRP A 142 9.23 -17.08 -23.87
CA TRP A 142 8.68 -15.94 -23.13
C TRP A 142 9.40 -14.62 -23.42
N GLY A 143 10.68 -14.67 -23.73
CA GLY A 143 11.47 -13.48 -24.09
C GLY A 143 11.37 -13.12 -25.58
N LEU A 144 11.39 -14.10 -26.49
CA LEU A 144 11.48 -13.86 -27.94
C LEU A 144 10.34 -14.47 -28.78
N GLY A 145 9.52 -15.33 -28.20
CA GLY A 145 8.48 -16.09 -28.89
C GLY A 145 7.06 -15.58 -28.62
N GLU A 146 6.08 -16.47 -28.80
CA GLU A 146 4.65 -16.15 -28.64
C GLU A 146 4.28 -15.76 -27.19
N GLY A 147 5.00 -16.31 -26.20
CA GLY A 147 4.84 -15.95 -24.80
C GLY A 147 5.08 -14.46 -24.53
N ARG A 148 6.03 -13.83 -25.24
CA ARG A 148 6.30 -12.39 -25.16
C ARG A 148 5.05 -11.56 -25.43
N THR A 149 4.27 -11.91 -26.47
CA THR A 149 3.04 -11.19 -26.82
C THR A 149 2.01 -11.25 -25.71
N LYS A 150 1.90 -12.39 -25.02
CA LYS A 150 1.01 -12.55 -23.86
C LYS A 150 1.44 -11.65 -22.70
N LEU A 151 2.73 -11.61 -22.38
CA LEU A 151 3.28 -10.73 -21.33
C LEU A 151 3.06 -9.25 -21.65
N VAL A 152 3.33 -8.82 -22.88
CA VAL A 152 3.11 -7.44 -23.31
C VAL A 152 1.63 -7.05 -23.25
N GLN A 153 0.73 -7.95 -23.66
CA GLN A 153 -0.71 -7.72 -23.54
C GLN A 153 -1.15 -7.63 -22.07
N ALA A 154 -0.64 -8.51 -21.20
CA ALA A 154 -0.91 -8.47 -19.77
C ALA A 154 -0.42 -7.15 -19.15
N MET A 155 0.79 -6.69 -19.46
CA MET A 155 1.29 -5.39 -19.00
C MET A 155 0.36 -4.23 -19.40
N LYS A 156 -0.08 -4.19 -20.66
CA LYS A 156 -1.02 -3.18 -21.17
C LYS A 156 -2.38 -3.21 -20.47
N ILE A 157 -2.79 -4.36 -19.97
CA ILE A 157 -4.02 -4.52 -19.18
C ILE A 157 -3.78 -4.02 -17.76
N LEU A 158 -2.74 -4.52 -17.08
CA LEU A 158 -2.39 -4.16 -15.70
C LEU A 158 -2.16 -2.65 -15.55
N SER A 159 -1.58 -1.99 -16.54
CA SER A 159 -1.34 -0.55 -16.51
C SER A 159 -2.62 0.29 -16.39
N ARG A 160 -3.78 -0.24 -16.79
CA ARG A 160 -5.07 0.47 -16.69
C ARG A 160 -5.54 0.59 -15.24
N PHE A 161 -5.16 -0.34 -14.37
CA PHE A 161 -5.51 -0.32 -12.96
C PHE A 161 -4.67 0.71 -12.18
N THR A 162 -3.46 0.97 -12.66
CA THR A 162 -2.48 1.82 -11.96
C THR A 162 -2.41 3.24 -12.51
N ASN A 163 -2.96 3.48 -13.71
CA ASN A 163 -2.96 4.79 -14.36
C ASN A 163 -4.14 5.67 -13.88
N ALA A 164 -4.22 5.89 -12.57
CA ALA A 164 -5.26 6.71 -11.94
C ALA A 164 -4.67 7.53 -10.79
N ALA A 165 -5.29 8.68 -10.49
CA ALA A 165 -4.93 9.52 -9.34
C ALA A 165 -4.99 8.76 -8.00
N TRP A 166 -5.79 7.70 -7.94
CA TRP A 166 -5.85 6.79 -6.79
C TRP A 166 -4.48 6.18 -6.44
N GLY A 167 -3.75 5.68 -7.44
CA GLY A 167 -2.50 4.93 -7.23
C GLY A 167 -1.36 5.76 -6.64
N THR A 168 -1.44 7.09 -6.70
CA THR A 168 -0.39 8.00 -6.23
C THR A 168 -0.56 8.41 -4.77
N ARG A 169 -1.72 8.20 -4.14
CA ARG A 169 -2.01 8.67 -2.77
C ARG A 169 -1.33 7.77 -1.74
N VAL A 170 -0.93 8.33 -0.60
CA VAL A 170 -0.36 7.55 0.52
C VAL A 170 -1.42 6.68 1.20
N TRP A 171 -2.62 7.22 1.42
CA TRP A 171 -3.71 6.55 2.13
C TRP A 171 -4.10 5.23 1.48
N THR A 172 -4.01 5.11 0.15
CA THR A 172 -4.37 3.89 -0.59
C THR A 172 -3.52 2.68 -0.25
N LEU A 173 -2.37 2.87 0.42
CA LEU A 173 -1.62 1.77 1.04
C LEU A 173 -2.46 1.03 2.07
N GLN A 174 -3.07 1.74 3.01
CA GLN A 174 -3.94 1.12 4.02
C GLN A 174 -5.19 0.49 3.38
N GLU A 175 -5.79 1.18 2.42
CA GLU A 175 -7.04 0.76 1.79
C GLU A 175 -6.86 -0.55 1.02
N TYR A 176 -5.74 -0.71 0.29
CA TYR A 176 -5.45 -1.90 -0.51
C TYR A 176 -4.76 -3.01 0.28
N LEU A 177 -3.77 -2.70 1.12
CA LEU A 177 -2.99 -3.72 1.81
C LEU A 177 -3.73 -4.39 2.97
N LEU A 178 -4.71 -3.70 3.58
CA LEU A 178 -5.51 -4.27 4.67
C LEU A 178 -6.77 -4.98 4.18
N ALA A 179 -7.21 -4.74 2.94
CA ALA A 179 -8.42 -5.35 2.40
C ALA A 179 -8.39 -6.89 2.53
N THR A 180 -9.51 -7.54 2.87
CA THR A 180 -9.55 -9.01 2.74
C THR A 180 -9.72 -9.42 1.29
N ASN A 181 -10.59 -8.71 0.57
CA ASN A 181 -10.83 -8.86 -0.86
C ASN A 181 -10.79 -7.50 -1.56
N VAL A 182 -10.27 -7.43 -2.78
CA VAL A 182 -10.17 -6.18 -3.55
C VAL A 182 -10.97 -6.32 -4.84
N LEU A 183 -11.84 -5.35 -5.09
CA LEU A 183 -12.60 -5.24 -6.33
C LEU A 183 -12.26 -3.93 -7.01
N TRP A 184 -12.05 -3.99 -8.31
CA TRP A 184 -11.76 -2.85 -9.14
C TRP A 184 -12.97 -2.53 -10.00
N ILE A 185 -13.29 -1.25 -10.16
CA ILE A 185 -14.35 -0.83 -11.06
C ILE A 185 -13.94 0.46 -11.77
N GLY A 186 -13.96 0.43 -13.09
CA GLY A 186 -13.72 1.60 -13.93
C GLY A 186 -15.01 2.37 -14.23
N SER A 187 -14.88 3.38 -15.09
CA SER A 187 -16.03 4.16 -15.59
C SER A 187 -16.99 3.35 -16.48
N ASP A 188 -16.59 2.16 -16.90
CA ASP A 188 -17.39 1.14 -17.58
C ASP A 188 -18.31 0.34 -16.64
N LEU A 189 -18.21 0.55 -15.32
CA LEU A 189 -19.08 -0.03 -14.29
C LEU A 189 -19.11 -1.57 -14.29
N GLU A 190 -18.01 -2.19 -14.70
CA GLU A 190 -17.79 -3.63 -14.60
C GLU A 190 -16.87 -3.94 -13.41
N PRO A 191 -17.38 -4.56 -12.33
CA PRO A 191 -16.58 -4.90 -11.16
C PRO A 191 -15.74 -6.15 -11.40
N ILE A 192 -14.42 -6.02 -11.32
CA ILE A 192 -13.45 -7.06 -11.63
C ILE A 192 -12.52 -7.34 -10.43
N SER A 193 -12.19 -8.62 -10.27
CA SER A 193 -11.20 -9.13 -9.33
C SER A 193 -10.03 -9.63 -10.14
N ILE A 194 -8.83 -9.33 -9.67
CA ILE A 194 -7.58 -9.69 -10.32
C ILE A 194 -6.59 -10.08 -9.23
N ASP A 195 -5.82 -11.15 -9.48
CA ASP A 195 -4.84 -11.63 -8.51
C ASP A 195 -3.67 -10.64 -8.39
N ASP A 196 -3.30 -10.31 -7.15
CA ASP A 196 -2.18 -9.44 -6.85
C ASP A 196 -0.86 -10.00 -7.39
N GLU A 197 -0.73 -11.32 -7.49
CA GLU A 197 0.44 -11.98 -8.06
C GLU A 197 0.73 -11.48 -9.48
N LEU A 198 -0.29 -11.18 -10.30
CA LEU A 198 -0.09 -10.70 -11.67
C LEU A 198 0.62 -9.34 -11.70
N PHE A 199 0.33 -8.46 -10.74
CA PHE A 199 0.98 -7.15 -10.62
C PHE A 199 2.43 -7.22 -10.16
N VAL A 200 2.90 -8.39 -9.71
CA VAL A 200 4.28 -8.65 -9.29
C VAL A 200 5.02 -9.44 -10.36
N ALA A 201 4.46 -10.60 -10.73
CA ALA A 201 5.09 -11.56 -11.62
C ALA A 201 5.24 -11.03 -13.04
N ILE A 202 4.22 -10.38 -13.61
CA ILE A 202 4.27 -9.94 -15.01
C ILE A 202 5.29 -8.81 -15.22
N PRO A 203 5.30 -7.73 -14.41
CA PRO A 203 6.36 -6.73 -14.50
C PRO A 203 7.76 -7.32 -14.25
N GLY A 204 7.88 -8.21 -13.25
CA GLY A 204 9.13 -8.89 -12.93
C GLY A 204 9.67 -9.73 -14.09
N LEU A 205 8.84 -10.54 -14.74
CA LEU A 205 9.23 -11.33 -15.90
C LEU A 205 9.56 -10.45 -17.11
N CYS A 206 8.81 -9.37 -17.36
CA CYS A 206 9.17 -8.42 -18.42
C CYS A 206 10.56 -7.81 -18.19
N ASP A 207 10.93 -7.51 -16.94
CA ASP A 207 12.27 -7.02 -16.59
C ASP A 207 13.34 -8.11 -16.77
N GLN A 208 13.11 -9.31 -16.21
CA GLN A 208 14.06 -10.44 -16.31
C GLN A 208 14.32 -10.89 -17.76
N PHE A 209 13.31 -10.84 -18.63
CA PHE A 209 13.43 -11.18 -20.05
C PHE A 209 13.82 -9.97 -20.92
N GLU A 210 14.08 -8.80 -20.33
CA GLU A 210 14.47 -7.58 -21.04
C GLU A 210 13.46 -7.20 -22.16
N ILE A 211 12.16 -7.33 -21.88
CA ILE A 211 11.09 -7.01 -22.84
C ILE A 211 10.96 -5.49 -22.96
N THR A 212 11.49 -4.95 -24.05
CA THR A 212 11.54 -3.52 -24.34
C THR A 212 10.18 -2.87 -24.58
N GLU A 213 9.13 -3.62 -24.92
CA GLU A 213 7.77 -3.09 -25.01
C GLU A 213 7.15 -2.86 -23.62
N CYS A 214 7.66 -3.55 -22.59
CA CYS A 214 7.25 -3.36 -21.20
C CYS A 214 8.09 -2.28 -20.49
N THR A 215 9.27 -1.93 -20.99
CA THR A 215 10.24 -1.04 -20.33
C THR A 215 10.67 0.09 -21.26
N VAL A 216 10.70 1.35 -20.80
CA VAL A 216 11.28 2.44 -21.60
C VAL A 216 12.40 3.10 -20.83
N ARG A 217 13.63 2.65 -21.08
CA ARG A 217 14.84 3.45 -20.88
C ARG A 217 14.98 4.41 -22.07
N GLY A 218 14.36 5.60 -22.00
CA GLY A 218 14.52 6.63 -23.02
C GLY A 218 13.53 7.78 -22.89
N GLU A 219 14.04 9.02 -23.00
CA GLU A 219 13.38 10.28 -22.64
C GLU A 219 12.01 10.54 -23.32
N LEU A 220 11.09 11.07 -22.49
CA LEU A 220 9.92 11.88 -22.83
C LEU A 220 8.90 11.23 -23.79
N ILE A 221 7.87 10.58 -23.23
CA ILE A 221 6.43 10.63 -23.62
C ILE A 221 5.68 9.64 -22.69
N ASN A 222 4.77 10.13 -21.83
CA ASN A 222 3.79 9.39 -21.03
C ASN A 222 4.05 7.88 -20.81
N ASN A 223 4.79 7.54 -19.74
CA ASN A 223 5.11 6.16 -19.39
C ASN A 223 3.90 5.47 -18.72
N ASN A 224 3.07 4.82 -19.53
CA ASN A 224 1.88 4.10 -19.05
C ASN A 224 2.22 3.00 -18.02
N TYR A 225 3.47 2.53 -17.94
CA TYR A 225 3.91 1.46 -17.04
C TYR A 225 4.67 1.95 -15.82
N GLU A 226 5.01 3.24 -15.73
CA GLU A 226 5.80 3.78 -14.62
C GLU A 226 5.13 3.49 -13.28
N LEU A 227 3.86 3.88 -13.17
CA LEU A 227 3.08 3.72 -11.95
C LEU A 227 2.93 2.25 -11.55
N LEU A 228 2.85 1.35 -12.54
CA LEU A 228 2.81 -0.09 -12.31
C LEU A 228 4.11 -0.56 -11.64
N PHE A 229 5.26 -0.26 -12.24
CA PHE A 229 6.57 -0.66 -11.72
C PHE A 229 6.95 0.03 -10.40
N SER A 230 6.86 1.36 -10.34
CA SER A 230 7.41 2.13 -9.22
C SER A 230 6.46 2.28 -8.04
N HIS A 231 5.14 2.11 -8.21
CA HIS A 231 4.18 2.30 -7.11
C HIS A 231 3.43 1.01 -6.76
N PHE A 232 2.92 0.29 -7.76
CA PHE A 232 1.91 -0.74 -7.53
C PHE A 232 2.50 -2.15 -7.33
N SER A 233 3.50 -2.56 -8.11
CA SER A 233 4.16 -3.86 -7.95
C SER A 233 4.70 -4.05 -6.52
N GLY A 234 5.25 -2.98 -5.93
CA GLY A 234 5.67 -2.99 -4.52
C GLY A 234 4.51 -3.21 -3.54
N MET A 235 3.31 -2.68 -3.80
CA MET A 235 2.13 -2.92 -2.95
C MET A 235 1.64 -4.34 -3.08
N ALA A 236 1.44 -4.78 -4.32
CA ALA A 236 0.99 -6.12 -4.62
C ALA A 236 1.93 -7.16 -4.01
N ALA A 237 3.25 -6.95 -4.10
CA ALA A 237 4.26 -7.82 -3.49
C ALA A 237 4.12 -7.91 -1.96
N ARG A 238 3.70 -6.84 -1.27
CA ARG A 238 3.46 -6.85 0.18
C ARG A 238 2.21 -7.63 0.57
N ARG A 239 1.18 -7.52 -0.25
CA ARG A 239 -0.06 -8.27 -0.07
C ARG A 239 0.15 -9.76 -0.37
N PHE A 240 1.00 -10.07 -1.35
CA PHE A 240 1.36 -11.42 -1.79
C PHE A 240 2.38 -12.13 -0.88
N SER A 241 3.43 -11.43 -0.40
CA SER A 241 4.54 -12.05 0.35
C SER A 241 5.20 -11.08 1.34
N ALA A 242 4.77 -11.04 2.61
CA ALA A 242 5.38 -10.17 3.62
C ALA A 242 6.19 -10.94 4.68
N THR A 243 7.51 -10.73 4.71
CA THR A 243 8.44 -11.19 5.76
C THR A 243 8.61 -10.19 6.93
N ASP A 244 8.44 -8.89 6.69
CA ASP A 244 8.40 -7.84 7.73
C ASP A 244 7.36 -6.77 7.37
N ARG A 245 6.34 -6.61 8.23
CA ARG A 245 5.20 -5.70 8.02
C ARG A 245 5.58 -4.22 8.08
N THR A 246 6.62 -3.86 8.85
CA THR A 246 6.99 -2.45 9.01
C THR A 246 7.58 -1.83 7.76
N ARG A 247 8.13 -2.64 6.85
CA ARG A 247 8.70 -2.14 5.59
C ARG A 247 7.69 -1.47 4.66
N VAL A 248 6.38 -1.54 4.91
CA VAL A 248 5.40 -0.69 4.22
C VAL A 248 5.75 0.80 4.35
N MET A 249 6.39 1.18 5.46
CA MET A 249 6.85 2.56 5.69
C MET A 249 7.95 2.99 4.70
N GLU A 250 8.56 2.08 3.93
CA GLU A 250 9.50 2.39 2.84
C GLU A 250 8.78 2.95 1.60
N MET A 251 7.49 2.65 1.46
CA MET A 251 6.73 2.84 0.22
C MET A 251 6.18 4.26 0.04
N LEU A 252 6.77 5.22 0.76
CA LEU A 252 6.36 6.61 0.79
C LEU A 252 7.01 7.45 -0.31
N GLY A 253 8.22 7.08 -0.75
CA GLY A 253 9.02 7.89 -1.68
C GLY A 253 8.37 8.16 -3.03
N ASN A 254 7.44 7.31 -3.44
CA ASN A 254 6.69 7.46 -4.69
C ASN A 254 5.24 7.91 -4.44
N ARG A 255 4.83 8.27 -3.22
CA ARG A 255 3.43 8.60 -2.92
C ARG A 255 3.25 10.05 -2.49
N GLN A 256 2.08 10.56 -2.78
CA GLN A 256 1.66 11.92 -2.44
C GLN A 256 0.82 11.89 -1.16
N ALA A 257 1.29 12.63 -0.18
CA ALA A 257 0.59 12.97 1.05
C ALA A 257 0.13 14.44 0.95
N PHE A 258 -1.17 14.70 1.08
CA PHE A 258 -1.68 16.08 1.03
C PHE A 258 -1.20 16.86 2.25
N LEU A 259 -1.30 16.25 3.44
CA LEU A 259 -0.61 16.72 4.63
C LEU A 259 0.67 15.90 4.79
N PRO A 260 1.84 16.53 5.04
CA PRO A 260 3.10 15.78 5.24
C PRO A 260 3.02 14.70 6.34
N VAL A 261 2.19 14.90 7.36
CA VAL A 261 1.99 13.94 8.46
C VAL A 261 1.30 12.64 8.03
N ASP A 262 0.54 12.67 6.92
CA ASP A 262 -0.17 11.51 6.39
C ASP A 262 0.79 10.43 5.86
N GLU A 263 2.06 10.77 5.63
CA GLU A 263 3.11 9.78 5.38
C GLU A 263 3.14 8.71 6.48
N VAL A 264 2.90 9.09 7.72
CA VAL A 264 2.88 8.18 8.87
C VAL A 264 1.47 7.66 9.13
N TYR A 265 0.49 8.56 9.24
CA TYR A 265 -0.87 8.14 9.60
C TYR A 265 -1.55 7.29 8.53
N GLY A 266 -1.23 7.52 7.25
CA GLY A 266 -1.73 6.75 6.12
C GLY A 266 -1.06 5.39 5.91
N THR A 267 -0.05 5.05 6.70
CA THR A 267 0.69 3.76 6.58
C THR A 267 0.82 2.98 7.87
N MET A 268 0.70 3.63 9.03
CA MET A 268 0.96 3.02 10.33
C MET A 268 0.14 1.75 10.60
N ALA A 269 -1.14 1.70 10.21
CA ALA A 269 -1.97 0.51 10.43
C ALA A 269 -1.46 -0.73 9.67
N VAL A 270 -0.97 -0.57 8.44
CA VAL A 270 -0.36 -1.66 7.67
C VAL A 270 0.96 -2.12 8.32
N SER A 271 1.69 -1.18 8.92
CA SER A 271 2.97 -1.49 9.56
C SER A 271 2.80 -2.32 10.84
N THR A 272 1.58 -2.47 11.35
CA THR A 272 1.22 -3.05 12.66
C THR A 272 1.78 -2.31 13.87
N VAL A 273 2.38 -1.16 13.62
CA VAL A 273 2.87 -0.23 14.64
C VAL A 273 2.03 1.03 14.50
N GLU A 274 1.07 1.20 15.39
CA GLU A 274 0.17 2.34 15.40
C GLU A 274 0.56 3.33 16.49
N ILE A 275 0.36 4.62 16.21
CA ILE A 275 0.53 5.71 17.16
C ILE A 275 -0.76 6.52 17.25
N SER A 276 -1.02 7.15 18.39
CA SER A 276 -2.16 8.04 18.53
C SER A 276 -2.03 9.25 17.60
N ILE A 277 -3.14 9.70 17.02
CA ILE A 277 -3.20 10.95 16.25
C ILE A 277 -3.06 12.14 17.19
N GLN A 278 -2.31 13.15 16.76
CA GLN A 278 -2.10 14.40 17.49
C GLN A 278 -2.52 15.58 16.60
N PRO A 279 -3.40 16.48 17.07
CA PRO A 279 -3.83 17.63 16.29
C PRO A 279 -2.64 18.50 15.87
N LYS A 280 -2.59 18.87 14.58
CA LYS A 280 -1.58 19.78 14.00
C LYS A 280 -0.13 19.30 14.19
N GLU A 281 0.07 18.00 14.31
CA GLU A 281 1.39 17.42 14.42
C GLU A 281 2.20 17.58 13.12
N SER A 282 3.50 17.84 13.25
CA SER A 282 4.41 17.81 12.11
C SER A 282 4.76 16.38 11.69
N ARG A 283 5.10 16.22 10.41
CA ARG A 283 5.61 14.96 9.87
C ARG A 283 6.79 14.42 10.69
N GLU A 284 7.74 15.27 11.04
CA GLU A 284 8.96 14.89 11.76
C GLU A 284 8.64 14.37 13.16
N SER A 285 7.65 14.97 13.84
CA SER A 285 7.17 14.50 15.14
C SER A 285 6.46 13.15 15.03
N ALA A 286 5.58 12.98 14.04
CA ALA A 286 4.88 11.72 13.83
C ALA A 286 5.86 10.58 13.53
N TRP A 287 6.85 10.81 12.65
CA TRP A 287 7.90 9.86 12.33
C TRP A 287 8.73 9.47 13.55
N LYS A 288 9.06 10.45 14.39
CA LYS A 288 9.79 10.20 15.64
C LYS A 288 9.00 9.26 16.56
N ARG A 289 7.72 9.56 16.79
CA ARG A 289 6.86 8.72 17.65
C ARG A 289 6.64 7.33 17.05
N TRP A 290 6.43 7.25 15.74
CA TRP A 290 6.29 5.97 15.05
C TRP A 290 7.56 5.13 15.19
N LEU A 291 8.74 5.72 14.99
CA LEU A 291 10.01 5.04 15.17
C LEU A 291 10.19 4.53 16.62
N GLU A 292 9.89 5.36 17.61
CA GLU A 292 9.93 4.96 19.02
C GLU A 292 8.98 3.78 19.29
N ALA A 293 7.77 3.81 18.74
CA ALA A 293 6.81 2.71 18.83
C ALA A 293 7.30 1.44 18.13
N ALA A 294 7.88 1.56 16.93
CA ALA A 294 8.39 0.44 16.15
C ALA A 294 9.55 -0.25 16.86
N LEU A 295 10.49 0.53 17.41
CA LEU A 295 11.60 0.01 18.19
C LEU A 295 11.09 -0.66 19.48
N THR A 296 10.07 -0.11 20.13
CA THR A 296 9.46 -0.70 21.35
C THR A 296 8.84 -2.06 21.03
N ALA A 297 8.25 -2.18 19.84
CA ALA A 297 7.71 -3.43 19.30
C ALA A 297 8.80 -4.40 18.76
N GLY A 298 10.09 -4.04 18.84
CA GLY A 298 11.22 -4.89 18.45
C GLY A 298 11.65 -4.77 16.98
N HIS A 299 11.13 -3.80 16.21
CA HIS A 299 11.50 -3.57 14.81
C HIS A 299 12.81 -2.78 14.69
N LEU A 300 13.92 -3.39 15.12
CA LEU A 300 15.23 -2.75 15.21
C LEU A 300 15.87 -2.36 13.88
N ARG A 301 15.37 -2.89 12.76
CA ARG A 301 15.86 -2.52 11.43
C ARG A 301 15.91 -1.01 11.28
N TRP A 302 14.90 -0.29 11.77
CA TRP A 302 14.74 1.14 11.59
C TRP A 302 15.81 1.99 12.29
N LEU A 303 16.50 1.41 13.28
CA LEU A 303 17.69 2.01 13.90
C LEU A 303 18.98 1.59 13.17
N MET A 304 18.99 0.39 12.61
CA MET A 304 20.16 -0.22 11.97
C MET A 304 20.23 0.00 10.46
N ILE A 305 19.40 0.89 9.90
CA ILE A 305 19.52 1.30 8.51
C ILE A 305 20.88 2.00 8.38
N PRO A 306 21.86 1.43 7.66
CA PRO A 306 23.10 2.11 7.41
C PRO A 306 22.77 3.40 6.65
N PRO A 307 23.59 4.44 6.76
CA PRO A 307 23.61 5.52 5.77
C PRO A 307 24.02 4.91 4.41
N ALA A 308 23.11 4.20 3.76
CA ALA A 308 23.38 3.46 2.55
C ALA A 308 23.39 4.45 1.38
N MET A 309 24.59 4.70 0.86
CA MET A 309 24.86 5.21 -0.48
C MET A 309 24.20 6.55 -0.85
N LEU A 310 24.36 7.56 0.00
CA LEU A 310 24.25 8.93 -0.49
C LEU A 310 25.52 9.23 -1.32
N LEU A 311 25.33 9.55 -2.61
CA LEU A 311 26.40 9.98 -3.54
C LEU A 311 26.98 11.36 -3.19
N THR A 312 26.48 12.00 -2.13
CA THR A 312 26.91 13.31 -1.67
C THR A 312 27.93 13.18 -0.54
N GLU A 313 29.00 13.97 -0.59
CA GLU A 313 30.08 13.98 0.42
C GLU A 313 29.55 14.20 1.86
N GLU A 314 28.40 14.87 2.01
CA GLU A 314 27.75 15.19 3.30
C GLU A 314 27.24 13.98 4.09
N ALA A 315 27.01 12.84 3.43
CA ALA A 315 26.38 11.69 4.06
C ALA A 315 27.34 10.59 4.49
N ALA A 316 28.57 10.63 3.97
CA ALA A 316 29.64 9.71 4.37
C ALA A 316 30.01 9.86 5.87
N GLU A 317 29.64 10.97 6.49
CA GLU A 317 29.90 11.28 7.91
C GLU A 317 28.72 10.98 8.85
N LEU A 318 27.53 10.65 8.32
CA LEU A 318 26.35 10.41 9.16
C LEU A 318 26.42 9.02 9.80
N THR A 319 26.15 8.93 11.10
CA THR A 319 25.86 7.65 11.77
C THR A 319 24.37 7.32 11.64
N CYS A 320 23.96 6.08 11.99
CA CYS A 320 22.55 5.71 12.00
C CYS A 320 21.66 6.63 12.87
N GLU A 321 22.23 7.29 13.88
CA GLU A 321 21.55 8.28 14.74
C GLU A 321 21.41 9.65 14.06
N GLY A 322 22.38 10.04 13.22
CA GLY A 322 22.37 11.29 12.46
C GLY A 322 21.29 11.34 11.36
N VAL A 323 20.68 10.20 11.03
CA VAL A 323 19.58 10.12 10.08
C VAL A 323 18.28 10.63 10.72
N LEU A 324 17.73 11.72 10.16
CA LEU A 324 16.41 12.24 10.51
C LEU A 324 15.34 11.15 10.38
N CYS A 325 14.43 11.05 11.36
CA CYS A 325 13.39 10.00 11.36
C CYS A 325 12.55 9.99 10.07
N SER A 326 12.21 11.18 9.56
CA SER A 326 11.48 11.37 8.30
C SER A 326 12.28 11.00 7.04
N LYS A 327 13.58 10.73 7.15
CA LYS A 327 14.45 10.28 6.04
C LYS A 327 14.77 8.79 6.09
N ARG A 328 14.36 8.09 7.16
CA ARG A 328 14.62 6.65 7.32
C ARG A 328 13.92 5.80 6.27
N HIS A 329 12.75 6.20 5.78
CA HIS A 329 12.08 5.45 4.71
C HIS A 329 12.91 5.40 3.42
N GLU A 330 13.53 6.53 3.03
CA GLU A 330 14.38 6.65 1.84
C GLU A 330 15.62 5.77 1.98
N LEU A 331 16.27 5.79 3.14
CA LEU A 331 17.45 4.94 3.35
C LEU A 331 17.10 3.46 3.48
N SER A 332 15.95 3.13 4.08
CA SER A 332 15.52 1.74 4.21
C SER A 332 15.23 1.12 2.85
N SER A 333 14.59 1.86 1.94
CA SER A 333 14.32 1.40 0.57
C SER A 333 15.60 1.16 -0.24
N THR A 334 16.69 1.89 0.03
CA THR A 334 17.99 1.73 -0.65
C THR A 334 18.96 0.78 0.05
N SER A 335 18.70 0.39 1.31
CA SER A 335 19.68 -0.32 2.15
C SER A 335 19.97 -1.78 1.78
N GLY A 336 19.11 -2.43 1.00
CA GLY A 336 19.22 -3.88 0.74
C GLY A 336 19.13 -4.78 1.98
N LEU A 337 18.82 -4.22 3.16
CA LEU A 337 18.68 -4.98 4.40
C LEU A 337 17.28 -5.58 4.53
N ASP A 338 17.19 -6.90 4.37
CA ASP A 338 15.90 -7.59 4.41
C ASP A 338 15.43 -7.94 5.82
N ARG A 339 16.33 -8.26 6.76
CA ARG A 339 15.98 -8.60 8.14
C ARG A 339 17.08 -8.25 9.14
N VAL A 340 16.66 -7.73 10.29
CA VAL A 340 17.51 -7.58 11.49
C VAL A 340 16.89 -8.43 12.60
N THR A 341 17.64 -9.39 13.13
CA THR A 341 17.17 -10.23 14.25
C THR A 341 17.80 -9.76 15.55
N PRO A 342 17.03 -9.27 16.54
CA PRO A 342 17.56 -8.92 17.86
C PRO A 342 18.13 -10.14 18.58
N TYR A 343 19.23 -9.93 19.31
CA TYR A 343 19.81 -10.93 20.23
C TYR A 343 19.09 -11.01 21.59
N GLY A 344 18.06 -10.20 21.85
CA GLY A 344 17.31 -10.16 23.12
C GLY A 344 16.23 -9.06 23.17
N PRO A 345 15.49 -8.92 24.30
CA PRO A 345 14.49 -7.87 24.48
C PRO A 345 15.13 -6.47 24.54
N VAL A 346 14.43 -5.47 23.99
CA VAL A 346 14.91 -4.11 23.76
C VAL A 346 14.28 -3.14 24.75
N VAL A 347 15.07 -2.24 25.31
CA VAL A 347 14.61 -1.14 26.16
C VAL A 347 15.05 0.20 25.57
N ILE A 348 14.11 1.12 25.38
CA ILE A 348 14.33 2.46 24.82
C ILE A 348 14.17 3.49 25.92
N PHE A 349 15.19 4.33 26.10
CA PHE A 349 15.15 5.45 27.04
C PHE A 349 15.04 6.79 26.30
N SER A 350 15.60 6.86 25.08
CA SER A 350 15.49 7.93 24.09
C SER A 350 15.97 7.39 22.73
N LEU A 351 15.70 8.07 21.60
CA LEU A 351 16.23 7.65 20.28
C LEU A 351 17.76 7.49 20.23
N SER A 352 18.47 8.18 21.13
CA SER A 352 19.92 8.11 21.33
C SER A 352 20.37 6.96 22.25
N LEU A 353 19.44 6.26 22.90
CA LEU A 353 19.73 5.22 23.90
C LEU A 353 18.79 4.02 23.74
N VAL A 354 19.27 3.03 23.00
CA VAL A 354 18.62 1.72 22.83
C VAL A 354 19.54 0.66 23.41
N SER A 355 19.03 -0.16 24.33
CA SER A 355 19.78 -1.24 24.97
C SER A 355 19.11 -2.60 24.72
N ILE A 356 19.92 -3.64 24.49
CA ILE A 356 19.46 -5.03 24.36
C ILE A 356 20.12 -5.89 25.43
N ASN A 357 19.32 -6.59 26.24
CA ASN A 357 19.81 -7.44 27.31
C ASN A 357 20.12 -8.85 26.79
N SER A 358 21.40 -9.10 26.46
CA SER A 358 22.16 -10.36 26.69
C SER A 358 23.39 -10.56 25.77
N ASN A 359 24.17 -9.50 25.49
CA ASN A 359 25.65 -9.45 25.66
C ASN A 359 26.40 -8.31 24.91
N SER A 360 25.75 -7.45 24.09
CA SER A 360 25.91 -5.97 24.02
C SER A 360 25.29 -5.33 22.76
N ILE A 361 24.73 -4.11 22.91
CA ILE A 361 24.61 -3.05 21.88
C ILE A 361 24.87 -1.72 22.63
N GLN A 362 25.78 -0.85 22.14
CA GLN A 362 26.01 0.47 22.76
C GLN A 362 25.93 1.64 21.76
N LEU A 363 25.03 2.58 22.05
CA LEU A 363 24.97 3.95 21.51
C LEU A 363 25.00 4.95 22.68
N LYS A 364 25.82 6.00 22.60
CA LYS A 364 26.07 7.01 23.66
C LYS A 364 26.33 8.40 23.05
N TYR A 365 25.82 9.46 23.69
CA TYR A 365 25.92 10.88 23.28
C TYR A 365 26.56 11.73 24.42
N ASN A 366 27.39 12.73 24.08
CA ASN A 366 28.25 13.54 24.97
C ASN A 366 29.47 12.85 25.62
N ASN A 367 30.47 12.55 24.78
CA ASN A 367 31.90 12.31 25.10
C ASN A 367 32.28 11.08 25.93
N ASN A 368 31.86 9.86 25.55
CA ASN A 368 32.70 8.63 25.64
C ASN A 368 32.06 7.42 24.91
N GLU A 369 32.91 6.62 24.26
CA GLU A 369 32.67 5.45 23.35
C GLU A 369 31.87 4.26 23.93
N ILE A 370 31.54 3.13 23.26
CA ILE A 370 31.16 2.58 21.90
C ILE A 370 31.07 1.04 22.13
N SER A 371 30.22 0.31 21.37
CA SER A 371 30.41 -1.07 20.81
C SER A 371 29.15 -1.95 20.83
N ILE A 372 28.72 -2.29 19.61
CA ILE A 372 27.97 -3.49 19.21
C ILE A 372 29.03 -4.61 19.07
N SER A 373 28.74 -5.87 19.37
CA SER A 373 29.64 -6.95 18.90
C SER A 373 29.35 -7.27 17.44
#